data_AF-A0A3M2UR01-F1
#
_entry.id   AF-A0A3M2UR01-F1
#
_cell.length_a   1.000
_cell.length_b   1.000
_cell.length_c   1.000
_cell.angle_alpha   90.00
_cell.angle_beta   90.00
_cell.angle_gamma   90.00
#
_symmetry.space_group_name_H-M   'P 1'
#
loop_
_entity.id
_entity.type
_entity.pdbx_description
1 polymer ?
#
loop_
_entity_poly.entity_id
_entity_poly.type
_entity_poly.pdbx_seq_one_letter_code
_entity_poly.pdbx_strand_id
1 'polypeptide(L)'
;MRDFSAVDDDASRRQQMTELYVDHHSWLQNWLRKKLGCSQRAADLAHDAFVRILTLTEPLNLKEPRAFLSTTATRLLIDGG
;
A
#
# COMPACT_ATOMS: atom_id res chain seq x y z
N MET A 1 20.47 27.59 13.61
CA MET A 1 20.40 26.34 14.42
C MET A 1 19.44 25.43 13.65
N ARG A 2 19.98 24.56 12.78
CA ARG A 2 19.18 23.80 11.80
C ARG A 2 18.66 22.50 12.42
N ASP A 3 17.40 22.25 12.15
CA ASP A 3 16.53 21.14 12.51
C ASP A 3 17.13 19.76 12.16
N PHE A 4 18.01 19.23 13.00
CA PHE A 4 18.52 17.85 12.86
C PHE A 4 17.45 16.79 13.21
N SER A 5 16.41 17.16 13.95
CA SER A 5 15.38 16.23 14.42
C SER A 5 14.40 15.78 13.32
N ALA A 6 14.20 16.57 12.26
CA ALA A 6 13.23 16.25 11.21
C ALA A 6 13.74 15.19 10.21
N VAL A 7 15.06 15.03 10.07
CA VAL A 7 15.66 14.06 9.15
C VAL A 7 15.55 12.64 9.68
N ASP A 8 15.64 12.47 11.00
CA ASP A 8 15.47 11.19 11.69
C ASP A 8 14.02 10.70 11.58
N ASP A 9 13.06 11.62 11.73
CA ASP A 9 11.63 11.33 11.66
C ASP A 9 11.20 10.85 10.26
N ASP A 10 11.70 11.48 9.19
CA ASP A 10 11.41 11.08 7.82
C ASP A 10 12.08 9.74 7.44
N ALA A 11 13.30 9.47 7.93
CA ALA A 11 13.96 8.18 7.72
C ALA A 11 13.20 7.04 8.40
N SER A 12 12.79 7.23 9.67
CA SER A 12 12.04 6.25 10.44
C SER A 12 10.67 5.97 9.82
N ARG A 13 9.98 7.02 9.35
CA ARG A 13 8.71 6.89 8.62
C ARG A 13 8.87 6.10 7.32
N ARG A 14 9.91 6.37 6.52
CA ARG A 14 10.18 5.63 5.28
C ARG A 14 10.48 4.15 5.53
N GLN A 15 11.19 3.84 6.61
CA GLN A 15 11.46 2.45 7.00
C GLN A 15 10.16 1.73 7.38
N GLN A 16 9.33 2.32 8.24
CA GLN A 16 8.04 1.74 8.63
C GLN A 16 7.09 1.56 7.42
N MET A 17 7.09 2.51 6.47
CA MET A 17 6.36 2.38 5.21
C MET A 17 6.90 1.24 4.34
N THR A 18 8.22 1.05 4.30
CA THR A 18 8.86 -0.04 3.56
C THR A 18 8.50 -1.41 4.16
N GLU A 19 8.54 -1.54 5.48
CA GLU A 19 8.14 -2.76 6.18
C GLU A 19 6.66 -3.09 5.92
N LEU A 20 5.77 -2.10 6.08
CA LEU A 20 4.35 -2.25 5.79
C LEU A 20 4.09 -2.63 4.32
N TYR A 21 4.85 -2.05 3.39
CA TYR A 21 4.78 -2.38 1.98
C TYR A 21 5.17 -3.84 1.73
N VAL A 22 6.35 -4.28 2.21
CA VAL A 22 6.85 -5.63 2.00
C VAL A 22 5.93 -6.68 2.64
N ASP A 23 5.45 -6.41 3.85
CA ASP A 23 4.58 -7.31 4.61
C ASP A 23 3.18 -7.48 4.01
N HIS A 24 2.71 -6.50 3.23
CA HIS A 24 1.35 -6.52 2.68
C HIS A 24 1.33 -6.74 1.16
N HIS A 25 2.41 -6.43 0.44
CA HIS A 25 2.48 -6.56 -1.01
C HIS A 25 2.30 -8.00 -1.46
N SER A 26 3.05 -8.93 -0.85
CA SER A 26 2.97 -10.36 -1.17
C SER A 26 1.58 -10.93 -0.92
N TRP A 27 0.94 -10.51 0.18
CA TRP A 27 -0.43 -10.92 0.52
C TRP A 27 -1.45 -10.37 -0.48
N LEU A 28 -1.41 -9.06 -0.76
CA LEU A 28 -2.37 -8.40 -1.66
C LEU A 28 -2.24 -8.92 -3.09
N GLN A 29 -1.00 -9.08 -3.57
CA GLN A 29 -0.74 -9.62 -4.90
C GLN A 29 -1.29 -11.04 -5.01
N ASN A 30 -1.05 -11.91 -4.02
CA ASN A 30 -1.57 -13.27 -4.05
C ASN A 30 -3.12 -13.32 -3.97
N TRP A 31 -3.72 -12.42 -3.18
CA TRP A 31 -5.17 -12.27 -3.08
C TRP A 31 -5.78 -11.80 -4.41
N LEU A 32 -5.20 -10.79 -5.06
CA LEU A 32 -5.63 -10.30 -6.38
C LEU A 32 -5.45 -11.36 -7.48
N ARG A 33 -4.33 -12.10 -7.47
CA ARG A 33 -4.10 -13.20 -8.41
C ARG A 33 -5.19 -14.27 -8.31
N LYS A 34 -5.61 -14.63 -7.09
CA LYS A 34 -6.74 -15.57 -6.87
C LYS A 34 -8.07 -15.01 -7.36
N LYS A 35 -8.28 -13.69 -7.26
CA LYS A 35 -9.54 -13.03 -7.64
C LYS A 35 -9.66 -12.79 -9.15
N LEU A 36 -8.54 -12.51 -9.83
CA LEU A 36 -8.50 -12.09 -11.23
C LEU A 36 -8.06 -13.18 -12.20
N GLY A 37 -7.35 -14.21 -11.73
CA GLY A 37 -6.72 -15.22 -12.58
C GLY A 37 -5.60 -14.70 -13.49
N CYS A 38 -5.46 -13.38 -13.66
CA CYS A 38 -4.43 -12.73 -14.46
C CYS A 38 -3.37 -12.08 -13.57
N SER A 39 -2.11 -12.52 -13.68
CA SER A 39 -0.99 -11.96 -12.91
C SER A 39 -0.69 -10.51 -13.25
N GLN A 40 -0.84 -10.11 -14.52
CA GLN A 40 -0.55 -8.75 -14.97
C GLN A 40 -1.48 -7.74 -14.30
N ARG A 41 -2.80 -7.89 -14.48
CA ARG A 41 -3.81 -7.03 -13.84
C ARG A 41 -3.72 -7.03 -12.31
N ALA A 42 -3.37 -8.17 -11.72
CA ALA A 42 -3.17 -8.25 -10.28
C ALA A 42 -1.97 -7.41 -9.80
N ALA A 43 -0.89 -7.34 -10.57
CA ALA A 43 0.27 -6.51 -10.27
C ALA A 43 -0.05 -5.02 -10.43
N ASP A 44 -0.73 -4.63 -11.52
CA ASP A 44 -1.18 -3.25 -11.74
C ASP A 44 -2.08 -2.76 -10.60
N LEU A 45 -3.14 -3.51 -10.27
CA LEU A 45 -4.06 -3.14 -9.20
C LEU A 45 -3.42 -3.14 -7.81
N ALA A 46 -2.46 -4.04 -7.56
CA ALA A 46 -1.69 -4.00 -6.33
C ALA A 46 -0.89 -2.69 -6.26
N HIS A 47 -0.20 -2.34 -7.34
CA HIS A 47 0.58 -1.11 -7.42
C HIS A 47 -0.28 0.13 -7.17
N ASP A 48 -1.41 0.27 -7.86
CA ASP A 48 -2.33 1.39 -7.68
C ASP A 48 -2.89 1.50 -6.25
N ALA A 49 -3.22 0.36 -5.63
CA ALA A 49 -3.66 0.33 -4.23
C ALA A 49 -2.54 0.77 -3.27
N PHE A 50 -1.30 0.37 -3.53
CA PHE A 50 -0.14 0.81 -2.73
C PHE A 50 0.15 2.29 -2.92
N VAL A 51 0.13 2.81 -4.16
CA VAL A 51 0.32 4.23 -4.43
C VAL A 51 -0.68 5.06 -3.62
N ARG A 52 -1.95 4.65 -3.58
CA ARG A 52 -2.96 5.30 -2.73
C ARG A 52 -2.58 5.32 -1.25
N ILE A 53 -2.07 4.23 -0.69
CA ILE A 53 -1.60 4.21 0.70
C ILE A 53 -0.39 5.12 0.90
N LEU A 54 0.58 5.10 -0.01
CA LEU A 54 1.79 5.93 0.07
C LEU A 54 1.47 7.43 -0.04
N THR A 55 0.38 7.79 -0.73
CA THR A 55 -0.13 9.16 -0.79
C THR A 55 -0.93 9.59 0.44
N LEU A 56 -1.26 8.69 1.36
CA LEU A 56 -1.90 9.06 2.62
C LEU A 56 -0.89 9.81 3.48
N THR A 57 -1.35 10.87 4.15
CA THR A 57 -0.53 11.63 5.09
C THR A 57 -0.07 10.78 6.27
N GLU A 58 -0.90 9.80 6.70
CA GLU A 58 -0.62 8.93 7.85
C GLU A 58 -1.03 7.47 7.58
N PRO A 59 -0.27 6.72 6.75
CA PRO A 59 -0.58 5.32 6.45
C PRO A 59 -0.45 4.41 7.67
N LEU A 60 0.37 4.82 8.65
CA LEU A 60 0.64 4.10 9.90
C LEU A 60 -0.53 4.18 10.90
N ASN A 61 -1.44 5.15 10.71
CA ASN A 61 -2.63 5.32 11.55
C ASN A 61 -3.83 4.48 11.04
N LEU A 62 -3.64 3.72 9.96
CA LEU A 62 -4.62 2.77 9.47
C LEU A 62 -4.73 1.60 10.46
N LYS A 63 -5.86 1.49 11.14
CA LYS A 63 -6.16 0.36 12.03
C LYS A 63 -6.12 -0.99 11.30
N GLU A 64 -6.50 -1.01 10.03
CA GLU A 64 -6.61 -2.23 9.22
C GLU A 64 -6.03 -2.01 7.80
N PRO A 65 -4.70 -2.01 7.62
CA PRO A 65 -4.07 -1.76 6.33
C PRO A 65 -4.48 -2.79 5.27
N ARG A 66 -4.64 -4.06 5.66
CA ARG A 66 -5.10 -5.13 4.75
C ARG A 66 -6.56 -4.94 4.29
N ALA A 67 -7.45 -4.51 5.19
CA ALA A 67 -8.85 -4.24 4.84
C ALA A 67 -8.95 -3.02 3.91
N PHE A 68 -8.17 -1.98 4.18
CA PHE A 68 -8.09 -0.80 3.32
C PHE A 68 -7.53 -1.15 1.93
N LEU A 69 -6.44 -1.92 1.85
CA LEU A 69 -5.84 -2.38 0.59
C LEU A 69 -6.83 -3.21 -0.24
N SER A 70 -7.46 -4.21 0.36
CA SER A 70 -8.41 -5.07 -0.35
C SER A 70 -9.66 -4.30 -0.80
N THR A 71 -10.16 -3.36 0.02
CA THR A 71 -11.26 -2.48 -0.35
C THR A 71 -10.87 -1.55 -1.51
N THR A 72 -9.70 -0.94 -1.44
CA THR A 72 -9.18 -0.06 -2.49
C THR A 72 -8.97 -0.82 -3.79
N ALA A 73 -8.31 -1.97 -3.75
CA ALA A 73 -8.08 -2.80 -4.93
C ALA A 73 -9.40 -3.35 -5.51
N THR A 74 -10.39 -3.66 -4.67
CA THR A 74 -11.74 -4.04 -5.14
C THR A 74 -12.44 -2.87 -5.83
N ARG A 75 -12.34 -1.66 -5.27
CA ARG A 75 -12.91 -0.46 -5.89
C ARG A 75 -12.25 -0.16 -7.22
N LEU A 76 -10.92 -0.21 -7.30
CA LEU A 76 -10.17 -0.05 -8.56
C LEU A 76 -10.57 -1.09 -9.60
N LEU A 77 -10.83 -2.33 -9.17
CA LEU A 77 -11.32 -3.38 -10.06
C LEU A 77 -12.72 -3.09 -10.62
N ILE A 78 -13.60 -2.47 -9.83
CA ILE A 78 -14.98 -2.14 -10.23
C ILE A 78 -15.01 -0.86 -11.09
N ASP A 79 -14.17 0.12 -10.75
CA ASP A 79 -14.11 1.44 -11.39
C ASP A 79 -13.41 1.39 -12.77
N GLY A 80 -12.44 0.48 -12.95
CA GLY A 80 -11.71 0.27 -14.21
C GLY A 80 -12.36 -0.73 -15.19
N GLY A 81 -13.67 -0.94 -15.09
CA GLY A 81 -14.45 -1.90 -15.90
C GLY A 81 -15.17 -1.27 -17.09
#